data_AF-A0AAV6A9W5-F1
#
_entry.id   AF-A0AAV6A9W5-F1
#
_cell.length_a   1.000
_cell.length_b   1.000
_cell.length_c   1.000
_cell.angle_alpha   90.00
_cell.angle_beta   90.00
_cell.angle_gamma   90.00
#
_symmetry.space_group_name_H-M   'P 1'
#
loop_
_entity.id
_entity.type
_entity.pdbx_description
1 polymer ?
#
loop_
_entity_poly.entity_id
_entity_poly.type
_entity_poly.pdbx_seq_one_letter_code
_entity_poly.pdbx_strand_id
1 'polypeptide(L)'
;LAAMDRLKQGDTKTSTPFEIPKRGEQRGVGFWGAGRGYLTHHLTLDRGAVANYQILTPSTWNASPSDRWRQPGPYEEAVLNTPLLEETDDPVKFKGIDILRAIRSFDPCMPCTTHIHSDAGVITREVNTCACGLDDEGG
;
A
#
# COMPACT_ATOMS: atom_id res chain seq x y z
N LEU A 1 25.79 3.18 15.74
CA LEU A 1 24.93 3.46 14.56
C LEU A 1 25.73 4.37 13.65
N ALA A 2 26.25 3.86 12.53
CA ALA A 2 27.18 4.60 11.67
C ALA A 2 26.68 5.99 11.23
N ALA A 3 25.36 6.16 11.10
CA ALA A 3 24.74 7.45 10.81
C ALA A 3 24.90 8.49 11.94
N MET A 4 24.77 8.07 13.21
CA MET A 4 24.92 8.96 14.36
C MET A 4 26.38 9.39 14.57
N ASP A 5 27.33 8.54 14.22
CA ASP A 5 28.76 8.87 14.32
C ASP A 5 29.16 9.89 13.22
N ARG A 6 28.58 9.78 12.01
CA ARG A 6 28.72 10.78 10.93
C ARG A 6 28.15 12.14 11.30
N LEU A 7 26.96 12.17 11.91
CA LEU A 7 26.33 13.40 12.41
C LEU A 7 27.20 14.11 13.46
N LYS A 8 27.77 13.36 14.42
CA LYS A 8 28.68 13.91 15.44
C LYS A 8 29.97 14.48 14.85
N GLN A 9 30.42 13.95 13.71
CA GLN A 9 31.59 14.44 12.98
C GLN A 9 31.28 15.66 12.09
N GLY A 10 30.03 16.16 12.12
CA GLY A 10 29.61 17.33 11.34
C GLY A 10 29.26 17.00 9.88
N ASP A 11 29.24 15.72 9.49
CA ASP A 11 28.81 15.28 8.16
C ASP A 11 27.27 15.25 8.12
N THR A 12 26.69 16.41 7.82
CA THR A 12 25.23 16.64 7.74
C THR A 12 24.68 16.54 6.32
N LYS A 13 25.50 16.12 5.34
CA LYS A 13 25.06 16.01 3.96
C LYS A 13 24.07 14.85 3.80
N THR A 14 22.81 15.19 3.54
CA THR A 14 21.72 14.22 3.36
C THR A 14 21.40 13.93 1.89
N SER A 15 21.91 14.73 0.96
CA SER A 15 21.61 14.62 -0.47
C SER A 15 22.85 14.88 -1.32
N THR A 16 22.96 14.13 -2.42
CA THR A 16 23.96 14.34 -3.47
C THR A 16 23.26 14.98 -4.67
N PRO A 17 23.84 16.00 -5.31
CA PRO A 17 23.31 16.53 -6.56
C PRO A 17 23.18 15.40 -7.58
N PHE A 18 22.00 15.26 -8.17
CA PHE A 18 21.73 14.25 -9.20
C PHE A 18 21.37 14.94 -10.51
N GLU A 19 22.14 14.69 -11.55
CA GLU A 19 21.83 15.13 -12.90
C GLU A 19 21.07 14.02 -13.64
N ILE A 20 19.92 14.37 -14.21
CA ILE A 20 19.08 13.41 -14.94
C ILE A 20 19.81 12.98 -16.22
N PRO A 21 20.14 11.69 -16.39
CA PRO A 21 20.79 11.21 -17.59
C PRO A 21 19.88 11.39 -18.82
N LYS A 22 20.37 12.11 -19.83
CA LYS A 22 19.62 12.41 -21.07
C LYS A 22 19.78 11.36 -22.17
N ARG A 23 20.56 10.31 -21.93
CA ARG A 23 20.86 9.26 -22.92
C ARG A 23 20.63 7.87 -22.33
N GLY A 24 19.98 7.02 -23.11
CA GLY A 24 19.71 5.63 -22.76
C GLY A 24 18.57 5.45 -21.75
N GLU A 25 18.23 4.18 -21.51
CA GLU A 25 17.30 3.75 -20.48
C GLU A 25 18.05 3.61 -19.14
N GLN A 26 17.51 4.20 -18.07
CA GLN A 26 18.05 4.11 -16.72
C GLN A 26 16.97 3.52 -15.80
N ARG A 27 17.35 2.59 -14.91
CA ARG A 27 16.44 1.97 -13.96
C ARG A 27 16.90 2.24 -12.53
N GLY A 28 15.99 2.65 -11.68
CA GLY A 28 16.23 2.91 -10.27
C GLY A 28 15.17 2.22 -9.40
N VAL A 29 15.60 1.73 -8.24
CA VAL A 29 14.70 1.18 -7.22
C VAL A 29 14.99 1.86 -5.88
N GLY A 30 13.97 2.49 -5.31
CA GLY A 30 14.02 3.07 -3.96
C GLY A 30 13.33 2.13 -2.98
N PHE A 31 14.02 1.77 -1.90
CA PHE A 31 13.47 0.97 -0.81
C PHE A 31 13.21 1.85 0.40
N TRP A 32 12.04 1.70 1.01
CA TRP A 32 11.69 2.42 2.23
C TRP A 32 10.95 1.50 3.20
N GLY A 33 11.29 1.61 4.49
CA GLY A 33 10.53 0.96 5.56
C GLY A 33 9.37 1.84 5.99
N ALA A 34 8.17 1.57 5.47
CA ALA A 34 6.95 2.18 5.98
C ALA A 34 6.50 1.47 7.27
N GLY A 35 5.68 2.12 8.09
CA GLY A 35 5.18 1.53 9.35
C GLY A 35 4.43 0.20 9.18
N ARG A 36 3.99 -0.12 7.95
CA ARG A 36 3.22 -1.31 7.57
C ARG A 36 4.04 -2.36 6.80
N GLY A 37 5.34 -2.13 6.59
CA GLY A 37 6.23 -3.02 5.85
C GLY A 37 7.08 -2.29 4.80
N TYR A 38 7.60 -3.03 3.83
CA TYR A 38 8.48 -2.49 2.79
C TYR A 38 7.70 -1.83 1.65
N LEU A 39 8.07 -0.59 1.35
CA LEU A 39 7.62 0.20 0.21
C LEU A 39 8.74 0.24 -0.82
N THR A 40 8.40 -0.01 -2.08
CA THR A 40 9.36 0.07 -3.19
C THR A 40 8.85 0.93 -4.32
N HIS A 41 9.70 1.83 -4.79
CA HIS A 41 9.44 2.68 -5.94
C HIS A 41 10.37 2.24 -7.07
N HIS A 42 9.80 1.81 -8.19
CA HIS A 42 10.51 1.37 -9.37
C HIS A 42 10.36 2.43 -10.46
N LEU A 43 11.45 3.09 -10.82
CA LEU A 43 11.49 4.14 -11.82
C LEU A 43 12.31 3.67 -13.02
N THR A 44 11.76 3.84 -14.23
CA THR A 44 12.49 3.74 -15.49
C THR A 44 12.47 5.10 -16.17
N LEU A 45 13.66 5.64 -16.46
CA LEU A 45 13.86 6.86 -17.22
C LEU A 45 14.33 6.51 -18.64
N ASP A 46 13.76 7.16 -19.66
CA ASP A 46 14.28 7.13 -21.03
C ASP A 46 14.50 8.56 -21.51
N ARG A 47 15.71 8.86 -22.01
CA ARG A 47 16.08 10.17 -22.59
C ARG A 47 15.70 11.39 -21.73
N GLY A 48 15.83 11.24 -20.42
CA GLY A 48 15.54 12.30 -19.45
C GLY A 48 14.06 12.47 -19.09
N ALA A 49 13.17 11.58 -19.54
CA ALA A 49 11.76 11.54 -19.15
C ALA A 49 11.43 10.25 -18.39
N VAL A 50 10.39 10.28 -17.55
CA VAL A 50 9.86 9.09 -16.87
C VAL A 50 9.13 8.23 -17.89
N ALA A 51 9.70 7.07 -18.20
CA ALA A 51 9.10 6.09 -19.11
C ALA A 51 8.15 5.16 -18.36
N ASN A 52 8.48 4.80 -17.11
CA ASN A 52 7.61 3.99 -16.26
C ASN A 52 7.86 4.32 -14.78
N TYR A 53 6.79 4.37 -13.99
CA TYR A 53 6.84 4.54 -12.55
C TYR A 53 5.87 3.56 -11.90
N GLN A 54 6.40 2.61 -11.13
CA GLN A 54 5.60 1.60 -10.42
C GLN A 54 5.89 1.68 -8.94
N ILE A 55 4.85 1.72 -8.13
CA ILE A 55 4.95 1.74 -6.67
C ILE A 55 4.36 0.41 -6.17
N LEU A 56 5.11 -0.30 -5.35
CA LEU A 56 4.60 -1.44 -4.61
C LEU A 56 4.59 -1.08 -3.14
N THR A 57 3.38 -0.88 -2.59
CA THR A 57 3.20 -0.55 -1.19
C THR A 57 3.04 -1.82 -0.34
N PRO A 58 3.29 -1.74 0.98
CA PRO A 58 3.06 -2.88 1.86
C PRO A 58 1.60 -3.38 1.83
N SER A 59 0.65 -2.46 1.64
CA SER A 59 -0.76 -2.83 1.58
C SER A 59 -1.10 -3.59 0.30
N THR A 60 -0.41 -3.31 -0.82
CA THR A 60 -0.54 -4.09 -2.07
C THR A 60 -0.16 -5.56 -1.86
N TRP A 61 0.87 -5.84 -1.06
CA TRP A 61 1.27 -7.20 -0.72
C TRP A 61 0.27 -7.88 0.21
N ASN A 62 -0.18 -7.19 1.24
CA ASN A 62 -1.05 -7.79 2.27
C ASN A 62 -2.49 -8.00 1.76
N ALA A 63 -2.98 -7.10 0.92
CA ALA A 63 -4.31 -7.15 0.33
C ALA A 63 -4.31 -7.76 -1.08
N SER A 64 -3.27 -8.51 -1.47
CA SER A 64 -3.26 -9.15 -2.79
C SER A 64 -4.39 -10.18 -2.87
N PRO A 65 -5.12 -10.26 -4.00
CA PRO A 65 -6.08 -11.33 -4.21
C PRO A 65 -5.36 -12.66 -4.40
N SER A 66 -6.14 -13.74 -4.45
CA SER A 66 -5.62 -15.05 -4.81
C SER A 66 -4.82 -15.02 -6.12
N ASP A 67 -3.63 -15.62 -6.11
CA ASP A 67 -2.75 -15.63 -7.27
C ASP A 67 -3.25 -16.57 -8.40
N ARG A 68 -2.48 -16.65 -9.51
CA ARG A 68 -2.82 -17.54 -10.64
C ARG A 68 -2.86 -19.03 -10.28
N TRP A 69 -2.26 -19.42 -9.17
CA TRP A 69 -2.24 -20.77 -8.63
C TRP A 69 -3.28 -20.97 -7.52
N ARG A 70 -4.17 -19.98 -7.29
CA ARG A 70 -5.19 -19.96 -6.25
C ARG A 70 -4.63 -19.94 -4.83
N GLN A 71 -3.42 -19.42 -4.63
CA GLN A 71 -2.91 -19.18 -3.28
C GLN A 71 -3.50 -17.89 -2.74
N PRO A 72 -4.18 -17.92 -1.58
CA PRO A 72 -4.79 -16.74 -0.99
C PRO A 72 -3.72 -15.71 -0.59
N GLY A 73 -4.09 -14.43 -0.64
CA GLY A 73 -3.24 -13.37 -0.09
C GLY A 73 -3.22 -13.38 1.44
N PRO A 74 -2.30 -12.61 2.07
CA PRO A 74 -2.18 -12.59 3.54
C PRO A 74 -3.47 -12.25 4.28
N TYR A 75 -4.30 -11.34 3.75
CA TYR A 75 -5.62 -11.04 4.35
C TYR A 75 -6.59 -12.21 4.29
N GLU A 76 -6.67 -12.87 3.13
CA GLU A 76 -7.54 -14.03 2.93
C GLU A 76 -7.11 -15.19 3.84
N GLU A 77 -5.80 -15.46 3.90
CA GLU A 77 -5.24 -16.49 4.77
C GLU A 77 -5.43 -16.17 6.26
N ALA A 78 -5.24 -14.92 6.67
CA ALA A 78 -5.46 -14.52 8.06
C ALA A 78 -6.91 -14.70 8.49
N VAL A 79 -7.88 -14.33 7.63
CA VAL A 79 -9.30 -14.48 7.93
C VAL A 79 -9.71 -15.95 7.97
N LEU A 80 -9.21 -16.78 7.04
CA LEU A 80 -9.49 -18.22 7.03
C LEU A 80 -8.97 -18.93 8.29
N ASN A 81 -7.87 -18.46 8.85
CA ASN A 81 -7.26 -19.02 10.06
C ASN A 81 -7.77 -18.37 11.36
N THR A 82 -8.69 -17.41 11.30
CA THR A 82 -9.22 -16.73 12.49
C THR A 82 -10.41 -17.52 13.06
N PRO A 83 -10.33 -18.04 14.30
CA PRO A 83 -11.48 -18.65 14.94
C PRO A 83 -12.55 -17.59 15.25
N LEU A 84 -13.82 -17.94 15.00
CA LEU A 84 -14.95 -17.09 15.37
C LEU A 84 -15.28 -17.33 16.84
N LEU A 85 -15.07 -16.29 17.66
CA LEU A 85 -15.35 -16.29 19.09
C LEU A 85 -16.65 -15.53 19.41
N GLU A 86 -17.13 -14.72 18.46
CA GLU A 86 -18.44 -14.08 18.53
C GLU A 86 -19.56 -15.14 18.54
N GLU A 87 -20.13 -15.37 19.72
CA GLU A 87 -21.32 -16.20 19.88
C GLU A 87 -22.57 -15.36 19.61
N THR A 88 -23.30 -15.69 18.55
CA THR A 88 -24.60 -15.09 18.28
C THR A 88 -25.58 -16.12 17.71
N ASP A 89 -26.77 -16.16 18.29
CA ASP A 89 -27.82 -17.11 17.95
C ASP A 89 -28.57 -16.68 16.67
N ASP A 90 -28.45 -15.39 16.31
CA ASP A 90 -29.15 -14.73 15.22
C ASP A 90 -28.14 -14.24 14.17
N PRO A 91 -28.15 -14.79 12.95
CA PRO A 91 -27.24 -14.39 11.87
C PRO A 91 -27.29 -12.90 11.54
N VAL A 92 -28.42 -12.23 11.79
CA VAL A 92 -28.59 -10.79 11.52
C VAL A 92 -27.80 -9.93 12.50
N LYS A 93 -27.47 -10.46 13.68
CA LYS A 93 -26.71 -9.75 14.73
C LYS A 93 -25.22 -9.99 14.66
N PHE A 94 -24.76 -10.87 13.77
CA PHE A 94 -23.35 -11.16 13.56
C PHE A 94 -22.62 -9.93 13.02
N LYS A 95 -21.67 -9.41 13.80
CA LYS A 95 -20.89 -8.22 13.43
C LYS A 95 -19.56 -8.58 12.77
N GLY A 96 -19.09 -9.82 12.93
CA GLY A 96 -17.81 -10.28 12.39
C GLY A 96 -16.62 -9.63 13.10
N ILE A 97 -16.71 -9.40 14.41
CA ILE A 97 -15.67 -8.65 15.14
C ILE A 97 -14.30 -9.31 15.08
N ASP A 98 -14.24 -10.64 15.07
CA ASP A 98 -12.97 -11.39 15.04
C ASP A 98 -12.28 -11.25 13.68
N ILE A 99 -13.06 -11.28 12.59
CA ILE A 99 -12.56 -10.99 11.23
C ILE A 99 -12.05 -9.56 11.15
N LEU A 100 -12.82 -8.60 11.68
CA LEU A 100 -12.44 -7.19 11.70
C LEU A 100 -11.16 -6.94 12.52
N ARG A 101 -10.93 -7.69 13.60
CA ARG A 101 -9.70 -7.65 14.41
C ARG A 101 -8.52 -8.20 13.63
N ALA A 102 -8.68 -9.35 12.96
CA ALA A 102 -7.63 -9.94 12.15
C ALA A 102 -7.17 -8.98 11.05
N ILE A 103 -8.10 -8.41 10.28
CA ILE A 103 -7.76 -7.46 9.20
C ILE A 103 -7.15 -6.15 9.75
N ARG A 104 -7.72 -5.57 10.83
CA ARG A 104 -7.18 -4.34 11.43
C ARG A 104 -5.79 -4.51 12.01
N SER A 105 -5.38 -5.71 12.38
CA SER A 105 -4.02 -5.97 12.87
C SER A 105 -2.94 -5.67 11.83
N PHE A 106 -3.28 -5.74 10.54
CA PHE A 106 -2.38 -5.38 9.44
C PHE A 106 -2.38 -3.89 9.09
N ASP A 107 -3.20 -3.09 9.78
CA ASP A 107 -3.38 -1.66 9.53
C ASP A 107 -3.61 -1.39 8.01
N PRO A 108 -4.80 -1.71 7.45
CA PRO A 108 -5.06 -1.53 6.02
C PRO A 108 -5.07 -0.04 5.62
N CYS A 109 -4.32 0.34 4.57
CA CYS A 109 -4.40 1.67 3.94
C CYS A 109 -4.96 1.50 2.53
N MET A 110 -6.27 1.66 2.35
CA MET A 110 -6.89 1.50 1.02
C MET A 110 -6.35 2.49 -0.03
N PRO A 111 -6.10 3.77 0.29
CA PRO A 111 -5.45 4.68 -0.67
C PRO A 111 -4.03 4.27 -1.07
N CYS A 112 -3.33 3.51 -0.21
CA CYS A 112 -2.00 3.00 -0.49
C CYS A 112 -2.05 1.73 -1.37
N THR A 113 -3.17 1.00 -1.38
CA THR A 113 -3.30 -0.25 -2.12
C THR A 113 -3.52 -0.01 -3.62
N THR A 114 -4.26 1.04 -3.97
CA THR A 114 -4.60 1.36 -5.37
C THR A 114 -4.11 2.73 -5.77
N HIS A 115 -3.40 2.82 -6.88
CA HIS A 115 -2.98 4.09 -7.47
C HIS A 115 -3.74 4.27 -8.79
N ILE A 116 -4.69 5.22 -8.82
CA ILE A 116 -5.50 5.50 -10.01
C ILE A 116 -4.86 6.67 -10.77
N HIS A 117 -4.55 6.47 -12.04
CA HIS A 117 -4.19 7.54 -12.96
C HIS A 117 -5.38 7.80 -13.88
N SER A 118 -5.87 9.05 -13.86
CA SER A 118 -6.88 9.53 -14.79
C SER A 118 -6.18 10.47 -15.76
N ASP A 119 -5.96 10.02 -17.00
CA ASP A 119 -5.21 10.78 -18.02
C ASP A 119 -5.79 12.21 -18.21
N ALA A 120 -6.94 12.32 -18.89
CA ALA A 120 -7.66 13.58 -19.14
C ALA A 120 -9.03 13.63 -18.43
N GLY A 121 -9.39 12.58 -17.68
CA GLY A 121 -10.62 12.54 -16.92
C GLY A 121 -10.53 13.43 -15.68
N VAL A 122 -11.61 14.15 -15.39
CA VAL A 122 -11.74 14.88 -14.12
C VAL A 122 -12.28 13.91 -13.09
N ILE A 123 -11.56 13.73 -11.98
CA ILE A 123 -12.09 13.01 -10.81
C ILE A 123 -13.20 13.87 -10.23
N THR A 124 -14.45 13.47 -10.45
CA THR A 124 -15.64 14.24 -10.03
C THR A 124 -16.02 13.97 -8.57
N ARG A 125 -15.60 12.83 -8.01
CA ARG A 125 -15.85 12.48 -6.60
C ARG A 125 -14.77 11.51 -6.12
N GLU A 126 -14.11 11.86 -5.02
CA GLU A 126 -13.22 10.97 -4.28
C GLU A 126 -13.97 10.51 -3.02
N VAL A 127 -14.24 9.20 -2.92
CA VAL A 127 -14.92 8.63 -1.74
C VAL A 127 -13.89 7.88 -0.91
N ASN A 128 -13.24 8.61 0.00
CA ASN A 128 -12.34 8.04 1.00
C ASN A 128 -13.14 7.60 2.22
N THR A 129 -13.94 6.55 2.12
CA THR A 129 -14.52 5.93 3.31
C THR A 129 -14.00 4.51 3.49
N CYS A 130 -13.32 4.28 4.62
CA CYS A 130 -12.90 2.95 5.10
C CYS A 130 -14.02 2.24 5.86
N ALA A 131 -15.21 2.84 5.92
CA ALA A 131 -16.42 2.21 6.43
C ALA A 131 -17.29 1.86 5.22
N CYS A 132 -17.81 0.64 5.16
CA CYS A 132 -18.99 0.32 4.35
C CYS A 132 -20.22 1.09 4.89
N GLY A 133 -20.16 2.43 4.90
CA GLY A 133 -21.34 3.26 4.94
C GLY A 133 -21.97 3.13 3.57
N LEU A 134 -23.05 2.37 3.50
CA LEU A 134 -24.00 2.50 2.42
C LEU A 134 -24.34 3.99 2.37
N ASP A 135 -23.96 4.65 1.28
CA ASP A 135 -24.60 5.90 0.90
C ASP A 135 -26.06 5.52 0.62
N ASP A 136 -26.91 5.59 1.64
CA ASP A 136 -28.37 5.55 1.48
C ASP A 136 -28.79 6.85 0.76
N GLU A 137 -28.52 6.91 -0.54
CA GLU A 137 -29.22 7.81 -1.45
C GLU A 137 -30.40 7.05 -2.05
N GLY A 138 -31.55 7.10 -1.36
CA GLY A 138 -32.80 6.63 -1.95
C GLY A 138 -33.94 6.36 -0.96
N GLY A 139 -34.56 7.41 -0.40
CA GLY A 139 -35.84 7.32 0.31
C GLY A 139 -36.10 8.45 1.30
#